data_AF-A0A3D3F3A5-F1
#
_entry.id   AF-A0A3D3F3A5-F1
#
_cell.length_a   1.000
_cell.length_b   1.000
_cell.length_c   1.000
_cell.angle_alpha   90.00
_cell.angle_beta   90.00
_cell.angle_gamma   90.00
#
_symmetry.space_group_name_H-M   'P 1'
#
loop_
_entity.id
_entity.type
_entity.pdbx_description
1 polymer ?
#
loop_
_entity_poly.entity_id
_entity_poly.type
_entity_poly.pdbx_seq_one_letter_code
_entity_poly.pdbx_strand_id
1 'polypeptide(L)'
;LALMINGERMLEQPCKLHVVKMKKWRRKMNFGDTGLQWVPASPHIPFAHSAYFYPVSGILGELGYMSIGVGYTLPFEMFAAEWIGAEEFARALNAKRLPGVVFRPIHLKPFYSVGKGSNLQGVQVHLTDFSKARLSDIQFHVMEVA
;
A
#
# COMPACT_ATOMS: atom_id res chain seq x y z
N LEU A 1 -7.62 -19.47 -2.87
CA LEU A 1 -7.56 -19.01 -4.26
C LEU A 1 -7.56 -20.16 -5.26
N ALA A 2 -6.53 -21.01 -5.34
CA ALA A 2 -6.48 -22.12 -6.32
C ALA A 2 -7.73 -23.03 -6.32
N LEU A 3 -8.23 -23.43 -5.15
CA LEU A 3 -9.47 -24.21 -5.04
C LEU A 3 -10.70 -23.48 -5.61
N MET A 4 -10.79 -22.16 -5.39
CA MET A 4 -11.89 -21.33 -5.89
C MET A 4 -11.79 -21.20 -7.41
N ILE A 5 -10.60 -20.87 -7.93
CA ILE A 5 -10.35 -20.77 -9.38
C ILE A 5 -10.78 -22.08 -10.08
N ASN A 6 -10.43 -23.23 -9.51
CA ASN A 6 -10.79 -24.52 -10.08
C ASN A 6 -12.28 -24.87 -9.90
N GLY A 7 -12.85 -24.64 -8.72
CA GLY A 7 -14.23 -24.99 -8.38
C GLY A 7 -15.28 -24.11 -9.06
N GLU A 8 -15.01 -22.81 -9.16
CA GLU A 8 -15.86 -21.81 -9.81
C GLU A 8 -15.64 -21.73 -11.32
N ARG A 9 -14.84 -22.63 -11.90
CA ARG A 9 -14.55 -22.71 -13.35
C ARG A 9 -14.02 -21.37 -13.92
N MET A 10 -13.12 -20.73 -13.19
CA MET A 10 -12.44 -19.50 -13.63
C MET A 10 -11.32 -19.78 -14.66
N LEU A 11 -11.07 -21.06 -14.98
CA LEU A 11 -10.15 -21.51 -16.03
C LEU A 11 -10.96 -22.16 -17.14
N GLU A 12 -10.44 -22.09 -18.37
CA GLU A 12 -11.05 -22.76 -19.52
C GLU A 12 -11.18 -24.28 -19.32
N GLN A 13 -10.23 -24.88 -18.60
CA GLN A 13 -10.20 -26.31 -18.32
C GLN A 13 -9.98 -26.60 -16.82
N PRO A 14 -10.66 -27.60 -16.25
CA PRO A 14 -10.41 -28.04 -14.88
C PRO A 14 -8.98 -28.55 -14.67
N CYS A 15 -8.39 -28.22 -13.53
CA CYS A 15 -7.07 -28.67 -13.11
C CYS A 15 -7.17 -29.85 -12.13
N LYS A 16 -6.31 -30.85 -12.28
CA LYS A 16 -6.09 -31.88 -11.26
C LYS A 16 -5.27 -31.29 -10.11
N LEU A 17 -5.95 -30.58 -9.21
CA LEU A 17 -5.35 -29.81 -8.12
C LEU A 17 -5.22 -30.63 -6.82
N HIS A 18 -4.06 -30.52 -6.16
CA HIS A 18 -3.86 -30.94 -4.77
C HIS A 18 -3.29 -29.78 -3.94
N VAL A 19 -3.80 -29.57 -2.73
CA VAL A 19 -3.35 -28.50 -1.82
C VAL A 19 -2.84 -29.09 -0.51
N VAL A 20 -1.56 -28.90 -0.21
CA VAL A 20 -0.98 -29.23 1.11
C VAL A 20 -1.31 -28.12 2.09
N LYS A 21 -2.25 -28.37 3.01
CA LYS A 21 -2.78 -27.34 3.91
C LYS A 21 -1.80 -26.98 5.02
N MET A 22 -1.60 -25.68 5.25
CA MET A 22 -0.87 -25.18 6.41
C MET A 22 -1.48 -25.64 7.73
N LYS A 23 -0.63 -25.89 8.73
CA LYS A 23 -1.06 -26.12 10.12
C LYS A 23 -1.09 -24.79 10.87
N LYS A 24 -2.02 -24.65 11.82
CA LYS A 24 -2.14 -23.53 12.78
C LYS A 24 -2.45 -22.12 12.21
N TRP A 25 -2.30 -21.86 10.92
CA TRP A 25 -2.70 -20.57 10.32
C TRP A 25 -4.20 -20.26 10.57
N ARG A 26 -4.52 -18.99 10.81
CA ARG A 26 -5.87 -18.47 11.07
C ARG A 26 -6.10 -17.18 10.29
N ARG A 27 -7.35 -16.93 9.87
CA ARG A 27 -7.72 -15.75 9.07
C ARG A 27 -7.45 -14.40 9.74
N LYS A 28 -7.39 -14.36 11.08
CA LYS A 28 -7.11 -13.13 11.84
C LYS A 28 -5.62 -12.81 11.95
N MET A 29 -4.74 -13.69 11.48
CA MET A 29 -3.30 -13.47 11.52
C MET A 29 -2.87 -12.51 10.40
N ASN A 30 -2.10 -11.51 10.80
CA ASN A 30 -1.18 -10.78 9.95
C ASN A 30 0.12 -11.57 9.77
N PHE A 31 1.00 -11.16 8.84
CA PHE A 31 2.23 -11.93 8.58
C PHE A 31 3.12 -12.03 9.83
N GLY A 32 3.21 -10.96 10.63
CA GLY A 32 3.99 -10.94 11.88
C GLY A 32 3.50 -11.98 12.91
N ASP A 33 2.20 -12.28 12.95
CA ASP A 33 1.63 -13.27 13.88
C ASP A 33 2.05 -14.70 13.55
N THR A 34 2.58 -14.93 12.35
CA THR A 34 3.07 -16.25 11.94
C THR A 34 4.43 -16.59 12.56
N GLY A 35 5.19 -15.57 13.01
CA GLY A 35 6.57 -15.72 13.48
C GLY A 35 7.58 -16.07 12.39
N LEU A 36 7.17 -16.11 11.11
CA LEU A 36 8.05 -16.38 9.98
C LEU A 36 8.87 -15.14 9.63
N GLN A 37 10.07 -15.37 9.11
CA GLN A 37 10.90 -14.30 8.55
C GLN A 37 10.31 -13.84 7.22
N TRP A 38 10.29 -12.52 7.01
CA TRP A 38 9.92 -11.94 5.72
C TRP A 38 11.10 -11.96 4.77
N VAL A 39 10.93 -12.61 3.63
CA VAL A 39 11.82 -12.44 2.47
C VAL A 39 11.14 -11.43 1.56
N PRO A 40 11.84 -10.38 1.08
CA PRO A 40 11.27 -9.41 0.14
C PRO A 40 10.53 -10.10 -1.00
N ALA A 41 9.22 -9.85 -1.12
CA ALA A 41 8.40 -10.47 -2.17
C ALA A 41 8.73 -9.89 -3.55
N SER A 42 9.21 -8.64 -3.57
CA SER A 42 9.79 -7.94 -4.72
C SER A 42 10.70 -6.81 -4.20
N PRO A 43 11.51 -6.15 -5.05
CA PRO A 43 12.39 -5.07 -4.61
C PRO A 43 11.66 -3.92 -3.87
N HIS A 44 10.41 -3.64 -4.23
CA HIS A 44 9.60 -2.58 -3.62
C HIS A 44 8.66 -3.06 -2.51
N ILE A 45 8.61 -4.36 -2.20
CA ILE A 45 7.94 -4.91 -1.01
C ILE A 45 9.01 -5.50 -0.06
N PRO A 46 9.89 -4.66 0.50
CA PRO A 46 11.04 -5.12 1.29
C PRO A 46 10.64 -5.66 2.66
N PHE A 47 9.51 -5.22 3.22
CA PHE A 47 9.06 -5.59 4.56
C PHE A 47 7.64 -6.17 4.53
N ALA A 48 7.30 -6.95 5.55
CA ALA A 48 5.97 -7.55 5.68
C ALA A 48 4.85 -6.48 5.69
N HIS A 49 5.09 -5.32 6.32
CA HIS A 49 4.11 -4.24 6.34
C HIS A 49 3.97 -3.54 4.97
N SER A 50 5.00 -3.58 4.10
CA SER A 50 4.90 -3.03 2.75
C SER A 50 3.80 -3.71 1.93
N ALA A 51 3.46 -4.97 2.25
CA ALA A 51 2.33 -5.67 1.63
C ALA A 51 0.97 -5.00 1.94
N TYR A 52 0.85 -4.30 3.07
CA TYR A 52 -0.34 -3.53 3.41
C TYR A 52 -0.42 -2.23 2.64
N PHE A 53 0.72 -1.61 2.37
CA PHE A 53 0.79 -0.32 1.68
C PHE A 53 0.74 -0.45 0.16
N TYR A 54 1.15 -1.58 -0.42
CA TYR A 54 0.96 -1.84 -1.84
C TYR A 54 -0.45 -1.51 -2.35
N PRO A 55 -1.55 -2.03 -1.76
CA PRO A 55 -2.90 -1.65 -2.18
C PRO A 55 -3.28 -0.21 -1.80
N VAL A 56 -2.61 0.43 -0.83
CA VAL A 56 -2.90 1.82 -0.40
C VAL A 56 -2.65 2.81 -1.53
N SER A 57 -1.58 2.62 -2.31
CA SER A 57 -1.14 3.58 -3.32
C SER A 57 -0.88 2.98 -4.70
N GLY A 58 -0.91 1.65 -4.84
CA GLY A 58 -0.42 0.96 -6.03
C GLY A 58 -1.18 1.26 -7.32
N ILE A 59 -2.51 1.46 -7.26
CA ILE A 59 -3.32 1.76 -8.46
C ILE A 59 -2.95 3.13 -9.00
N LEU A 60 -2.85 4.15 -8.14
CA LEU A 60 -2.34 5.48 -8.53
C LEU A 60 -0.89 5.40 -9.01
N GLY A 61 -0.09 4.52 -8.42
CA GLY A 61 1.32 4.30 -8.77
C GLY A 61 1.55 3.94 -10.24
N GLU A 62 0.62 3.21 -10.86
CA GLU A 62 0.70 2.81 -12.28
C GLU A 62 0.68 4.02 -13.23
N LEU A 63 0.20 5.19 -12.78
CA LEU A 63 0.15 6.41 -13.60
C LEU A 63 1.49 7.16 -13.62
N GLY A 64 2.38 6.91 -12.66
CA GLY A 64 3.62 7.68 -12.51
C GLY A 64 3.43 9.19 -12.28
N TYR A 65 2.24 9.61 -11.85
CA TYR A 65 1.85 11.02 -11.75
C TYR A 65 2.26 11.68 -10.42
N MET A 66 2.09 10.94 -9.31
CA MET A 66 2.55 11.33 -7.99
C MET A 66 3.59 10.33 -7.50
N SER A 67 4.57 10.78 -6.73
CA SER A 67 5.49 9.87 -6.06
C SER A 67 4.74 9.15 -4.95
N ILE A 68 4.64 7.83 -5.07
CA ILE A 68 4.06 6.95 -4.05
C ILE A 68 5.13 6.35 -3.12
N GLY A 69 6.31 6.96 -3.08
CA GLY A 69 7.47 6.47 -2.31
C GLY A 69 8.32 5.41 -3.01
N VAL A 70 7.86 4.81 -4.12
CA VAL A 70 8.75 4.04 -5.03
C VAL A 70 9.74 5.02 -5.66
N GLY A 71 11.04 4.80 -5.43
CA GLY A 71 12.07 5.82 -5.69
C GLY A 71 12.63 6.47 -4.42
N TYR A 72 12.00 6.24 -3.27
CA TYR A 72 12.39 6.69 -1.94
C TYR A 72 12.45 5.51 -0.96
N THR A 73 12.78 5.75 0.31
CA THR A 73 12.95 4.69 1.33
C THR A 73 11.65 4.19 1.95
N LEU A 74 10.50 4.69 1.49
CA LEU A 74 9.16 4.40 2.01
C LEU A 74 8.21 3.96 0.88
N PRO A 75 8.52 2.87 0.14
CA PRO A 75 7.71 2.45 -0.99
C PRO A 75 6.27 2.15 -0.57
N PHE A 76 5.32 2.76 -1.28
CA PHE A 76 3.86 2.67 -1.09
C PHE A 76 3.29 3.36 0.15
N GLU A 77 4.12 3.90 1.05
CA GLU A 77 3.67 4.45 2.35
C GLU A 77 3.33 5.94 2.29
N MET A 78 3.38 6.58 1.11
CA MET A 78 3.28 8.03 0.99
C MET A 78 2.73 8.47 -0.37
N PHE A 79 2.37 9.74 -0.46
CA PHE A 79 1.93 10.42 -1.69
C PHE A 79 2.56 11.81 -1.71
N ALA A 80 3.28 12.17 -2.78
CA ALA A 80 3.94 13.47 -2.89
C ALA A 80 4.11 13.96 -4.34
N ALA A 81 4.13 15.27 -4.51
CA ALA A 81 4.41 15.95 -5.78
C ALA A 81 5.04 17.33 -5.53
N GLU A 82 5.58 17.98 -6.56
CA GLU A 82 6.19 19.32 -6.47
C GLU A 82 5.15 20.41 -6.18
N TRP A 83 3.91 20.21 -6.64
CA TRP A 83 2.81 21.19 -6.55
C TRP A 83 1.95 21.05 -5.28
N ILE A 84 2.22 20.06 -4.42
CA ILE A 84 1.48 19.86 -3.18
C ILE A 84 2.06 20.72 -2.05
N GLY A 85 1.20 21.34 -1.24
CA GLY A 85 1.57 21.90 0.07
C GLY A 85 1.33 20.87 1.18
N ALA A 86 2.40 20.32 1.77
CA ALA A 86 2.32 19.17 2.69
C ALA A 86 1.33 19.38 3.86
N GLU A 87 1.40 20.54 4.50
CA GLU A 87 0.58 20.86 5.68
C GLU A 87 -0.91 20.99 5.36
N GLU A 88 -1.24 21.71 4.27
CA GLU A 88 -2.64 21.87 3.84
C GLU A 88 -3.22 20.55 3.38
N PHE A 89 -2.44 19.77 2.63
CA PHE A 89 -2.83 18.47 2.14
C PHE A 89 -3.09 17.47 3.28
N ALA A 90 -2.20 17.42 4.27
CA ALA A 90 -2.38 16.60 5.46
C ALA A 90 -3.62 17.02 6.26
N ARG A 91 -3.85 18.32 6.45
CA ARG A 91 -5.03 18.83 7.15
C ARG A 91 -6.33 18.43 6.44
N ALA A 92 -6.41 18.62 5.12
CA ALA A 92 -7.59 18.28 4.34
C ALA A 92 -7.89 16.78 4.34
N LEU A 93 -6.86 15.93 4.21
CA LEU A 93 -7.03 14.48 4.30
C LEU A 93 -7.44 14.01 5.70
N ASN A 94 -6.83 14.54 6.75
CA ASN A 94 -7.20 14.19 8.12
C ASN A 94 -8.62 14.67 8.48
N ALA A 95 -9.12 15.74 7.85
CA ALA A 95 -10.50 16.20 8.02
C ALA A 95 -11.55 15.18 7.54
N LYS A 96 -11.17 14.25 6.63
CA LYS A 96 -12.03 13.13 6.21
C LYS A 96 -12.22 12.06 7.30
N ARG A 97 -11.40 12.08 8.37
CA ARG A 97 -11.51 11.15 9.52
C ARG A 97 -11.60 9.68 9.10
N LEU A 98 -10.73 9.27 8.19
CA LEU A 98 -10.68 7.89 7.70
C LEU A 98 -10.36 6.94 8.87
N PRO A 99 -11.18 5.90 9.13
CA PRO A 99 -10.96 5.00 10.25
C PRO A 99 -9.60 4.29 10.16
N GLY A 100 -8.82 4.35 11.25
CA GLY A 100 -7.53 3.65 11.35
C GLY A 100 -6.39 4.25 10.52
N VAL A 101 -6.54 5.48 10.02
CA VAL A 101 -5.54 6.16 9.18
C VAL A 101 -5.28 7.57 9.70
N VAL A 102 -4.01 7.97 9.70
CA VAL A 102 -3.57 9.37 9.90
C VAL A 102 -2.58 9.74 8.80
N PHE A 103 -2.70 10.96 8.29
CA PHE A 103 -1.78 11.50 7.29
C PHE A 103 -0.81 12.47 7.95
N ARG A 104 0.49 12.19 7.87
CA ARG A 104 1.56 13.05 8.41
C ARG A 104 2.22 13.82 7.27
N PRO A 105 2.36 15.15 7.34
CA PRO A 105 3.07 15.90 6.30
C PRO A 105 4.53 15.44 6.18
N ILE A 106 5.05 15.39 4.95
CA ILE A 106 6.44 15.00 4.65
C ILE A 106 7.01 15.86 3.51
N HIS A 107 8.30 16.17 3.65
CA HIS A 107 9.13 16.78 2.62
C HIS A 107 10.25 15.80 2.27
N LEU A 108 10.49 15.55 0.98
CA LEU A 108 11.45 14.56 0.56
C LEU A 108 12.07 14.91 -0.80
N LYS A 109 13.15 14.19 -1.12
CA LYS A 109 13.76 14.19 -2.44
C LYS A 109 14.01 12.75 -2.89
N PRO A 110 13.24 12.20 -3.84
CA PRO A 110 13.43 10.83 -4.33
C PRO A 110 14.83 10.60 -4.92
N PHE A 111 15.37 9.40 -4.70
CA PHE A 111 16.67 8.96 -5.21
C PHE A 111 16.59 8.48 -6.67
N TYR A 112 15.44 7.92 -7.07
CA TYR A 112 15.14 7.45 -8.43
C TYR A 112 13.63 7.49 -8.69
N SER A 113 13.18 7.05 -9.87
CA SER A 113 11.76 7.00 -10.28
C SER A 113 11.07 8.39 -10.27
N VAL A 114 9.75 8.43 -10.01
CA VAL A 114 8.91 9.64 -10.06
C VAL A 114 9.47 10.73 -9.16
N GLY A 115 9.73 11.91 -9.74
CA GLY A 115 10.24 13.08 -9.03
C GLY A 115 11.71 12.99 -8.61
N LYS A 116 12.52 12.11 -9.23
CA LYS A 116 13.96 11.98 -8.98
C LYS A 116 14.66 13.34 -8.95
N GLY A 117 15.30 13.66 -7.83
CA GLY A 117 16.11 14.88 -7.67
C GLY A 117 15.32 16.16 -7.37
N SER A 118 13.98 16.13 -7.49
CA SER A 118 13.11 17.25 -7.13
C SER A 118 12.73 17.25 -5.65
N ASN A 119 12.52 18.44 -5.09
CA ASN A 119 11.95 18.57 -3.73
C ASN A 119 10.44 18.37 -3.83
N LEU A 120 9.96 17.26 -3.26
CA LEU A 120 8.53 16.94 -3.20
C LEU A 120 7.98 17.21 -1.81
N GLN A 121 6.68 17.46 -1.77
CA GLN A 121 5.90 17.64 -0.56
C GLN A 121 4.65 16.74 -0.64
N GLY A 122 4.16 16.32 0.52
CA GLY A 122 2.93 15.53 0.58
C GLY A 122 2.70 14.91 1.93
N VAL A 123 2.21 13.67 1.94
CA VAL A 123 1.85 12.95 3.17
C VAL A 123 2.45 11.55 3.21
N GLN A 124 2.91 11.14 4.40
CA GLN A 124 3.07 9.73 4.75
C GLN A 124 1.77 9.22 5.37
N VAL A 125 1.32 8.05 4.94
CA VAL A 125 0.16 7.36 5.49
C VAL A 125 0.61 6.53 6.69
N HIS A 126 0.01 6.78 7.85
CA HIS A 126 0.18 5.97 9.06
C HIS A 126 -1.08 5.17 9.31
N LEU A 127 -0.95 3.84 9.36
CA LEU A 127 -2.04 2.95 9.74
C LEU A 127 -2.07 2.83 11.28
N THR A 128 -3.03 3.51 11.92
CA THR A 128 -3.18 3.53 13.38
C THR A 128 -4.05 2.39 13.90
N ASP A 129 -4.94 1.86 13.07
CA ASP A 129 -5.72 0.64 13.34
C ASP A 129 -5.96 -0.11 12.02
N PHE A 130 -5.13 -1.12 11.78
CA PHE A 130 -5.18 -1.93 10.57
C PHE A 130 -6.54 -2.61 10.34
N SER A 131 -7.24 -2.96 11.43
CA SER A 131 -8.53 -3.67 11.33
C SER A 131 -9.67 -2.78 10.83
N LYS A 132 -9.50 -1.45 10.92
CA LYS A 132 -10.48 -0.45 10.49
C LYS A 132 -10.13 0.22 9.16
N ALA A 133 -8.85 0.17 8.76
CA ALA A 133 -8.37 0.86 7.58
C ALA A 133 -8.87 0.21 6.28
N ARG A 134 -9.61 0.97 5.47
CA ARG A 134 -9.98 0.60 4.10
C ARG A 134 -8.83 0.92 3.15
N LEU A 135 -7.85 0.01 3.09
CA LEU A 135 -6.53 0.27 2.49
C LEU A 135 -6.60 0.83 1.06
N SER A 136 -7.29 0.14 0.15
CA SER A 136 -7.36 0.51 -1.27
C SER A 136 -8.00 1.86 -1.54
N ASP A 137 -8.86 2.32 -0.64
CA ASP A 137 -9.68 3.50 -0.83
C ASP A 137 -8.86 4.79 -0.58
N ILE A 138 -7.74 4.65 0.13
CA ILE A 138 -6.90 5.78 0.56
C ILE A 138 -6.39 6.58 -0.65
N GLN A 139 -5.87 5.93 -1.71
CA GLN A 139 -5.43 6.65 -2.91
C GLN A 139 -6.53 7.47 -3.58
N PHE A 140 -7.78 7.02 -3.54
CA PHE A 140 -8.89 7.76 -4.15
C PHE A 140 -9.25 8.99 -3.31
N HIS A 141 -9.19 8.89 -1.97
CA HIS A 141 -9.31 10.07 -1.11
C HIS A 141 -8.15 11.06 -1.27
N VAL A 142 -6.94 10.54 -1.50
CA VAL A 142 -5.76 11.37 -1.85
C VAL A 142 -6.01 12.11 -3.16
N MET A 143 -6.47 11.42 -4.21
CA MET A 143 -6.78 12.03 -5.51
C MET A 143 -7.95 13.02 -5.45
N GLU A 144 -8.91 12.82 -4.55
CA GLU A 144 -10.05 13.73 -4.35
C GLU A 144 -9.62 15.08 -3.74
N VAL A 145 -8.57 15.07 -2.91
CA VAL A 145 -8.10 16.24 -2.17
C VAL A 145 -6.96 16.98 -2.88
N ALA A 146 -6.18 16.25 -3.70
CA ALA A 146 -5.03 16.79 -4.41
C ALA A 146 -5.45 17.61 -5.63
#